data_AF-A0A355V1V3-F1
#
_entry.id   AF-A0A355V1V3-F1
#
_cell.length_a   1.000
_cell.length_b   1.000
_cell.length_c   1.000
_cell.angle_alpha   90.00
_cell.angle_beta   90.00
_cell.angle_gamma   90.00
#
_symmetry.space_group_name_H-M   'P 1'
#
loop_
_entity.id
_entity.type
_entity.pdbx_description
1 polymer ?
#
loop_
_entity_poly.entity_id
_entity_poly.type
_entity_poly.pdbx_seq_one_letter_code
_entity_poly.pdbx_strand_id
1 'polypeptide(L)'
;MWSLGIESGWGKNFKKALKEVKARDSRPVHYESISPNFVSEDEYYENSGLQMVSKMYASPEWMLEDYLNDKKESRPLMLCEYAHAMGNGPGGLKEYWEIIESSERFTGGFIWEWADHGVRYDMDGLRYGGDFGEYLHDGNFCIDGIVSADRKIKAGTLQMKYYYQPLKFERRGNLLKVTNKNYFKAETGELAINGVIQSVCILPRESIEIAVPDDDIKAQYFVGDKEVARAQFLTEKSETAIIPVKITTEVRGHSLAVKAGNNEYLIDLQSGEIVSVTANDRIFGAIKLNFWRAPADNDMFIQKKWQDALIKQARPFVEEYAIKDNRIFFEVFVGVDSREALLKAKLSYAFGNDGVIVQLDYRQLNAENYEYLPRIGLAMKLEKSFDKLKYRAYGDGETYCDMYEYAFKDEYESAVKGQYYHYVRPQESGSHYLPDYAELTDGKDTVHIEGMQSFSALPYSAAQLEKAKHDFELPESDGVYLCADYFMGGLGSNSCGPLPQGKYRVPETGKGKIIITYAKRS
;
A
#
# COMPACT_ATOMS: atom_id res chain seq x y z
N MET A 1 -27.01 -3.71 20.95
CA MET A 1 -27.42 -2.54 20.15
C MET A 1 -28.40 -3.02 19.11
N TRP A 2 -29.39 -2.22 18.72
CA TRP A 2 -30.29 -2.52 17.60
C TRP A 2 -29.95 -1.64 16.40
N SER A 3 -29.84 -2.22 15.21
CA SER A 3 -29.94 -1.47 13.95
C SER A 3 -31.40 -1.46 13.50
N LEU A 4 -31.87 -0.33 12.95
CA LEU A 4 -33.20 -0.28 12.32
C LEU A 4 -33.21 -0.81 10.89
N GLY A 5 -32.05 -1.01 10.27
CA GLY A 5 -31.91 -1.40 8.86
C GLY A 5 -30.61 -0.87 8.27
N ILE A 6 -30.58 -0.74 6.94
CA ILE A 6 -29.46 -0.21 6.17
C ILE A 6 -29.98 0.49 4.91
N GLU A 7 -29.38 1.62 4.53
CA GLU A 7 -29.53 2.31 3.23
C GLU A 7 -30.96 2.45 2.69
N SER A 8 -31.93 2.64 3.57
CA SER A 8 -33.36 2.67 3.22
C SER A 8 -34.00 4.05 3.41
N GLY A 9 -33.16 5.08 3.56
CA GLY A 9 -33.57 6.45 3.84
C GLY A 9 -34.16 6.62 5.24
N TRP A 10 -34.43 7.86 5.64
CA TRP A 10 -35.05 8.18 6.94
C TRP A 10 -36.48 8.69 6.77
N GLY A 11 -37.42 8.18 7.58
CA GLY A 11 -38.83 8.57 7.44
C GLY A 11 -39.78 8.00 8.49
N LYS A 12 -41.09 8.21 8.27
CA LYS A 12 -42.17 7.89 9.24
C LYS A 12 -42.17 6.44 9.74
N ASN A 13 -41.78 5.48 8.89
CA ASN A 13 -41.74 4.07 9.25
C ASN A 13 -40.59 3.80 10.23
N PHE A 14 -39.40 4.35 9.98
CA PHE A 14 -38.25 4.26 10.89
C PHE A 14 -38.51 4.94 12.24
N LYS A 15 -39.17 6.12 12.25
CA LYS A 15 -39.57 6.79 13.49
C LYS A 15 -40.53 5.92 14.34
N LYS A 16 -41.49 5.25 13.69
CA LYS A 16 -42.39 4.31 14.37
C LYS A 16 -41.64 3.06 14.87
N ALA A 17 -40.80 2.46 14.02
CA ALA A 17 -39.98 1.30 14.40
C ALA A 17 -39.06 1.61 15.59
N LEU A 18 -38.41 2.78 15.59
CA LEU A 18 -37.58 3.26 16.70
C LEU A 18 -38.38 3.33 18.01
N LYS A 19 -39.59 3.92 17.98
CA LYS A 19 -40.47 3.99 19.14
C LYS A 19 -40.83 2.59 19.66
N GLU A 20 -41.16 1.68 18.76
CA GLU A 20 -41.50 0.29 19.08
C GLU A 20 -40.32 -0.49 19.67
N VAL A 21 -39.11 -0.33 19.14
CA VAL A 21 -37.88 -0.96 19.68
C VAL A 21 -37.59 -0.43 21.08
N LYS A 22 -37.58 0.90 21.27
CA LYS A 22 -37.31 1.53 22.57
C LYS A 22 -38.34 1.19 23.64
N ALA A 23 -39.60 0.96 23.27
CA ALA A 23 -40.63 0.54 24.21
C ALA A 23 -40.42 -0.90 24.73
N ARG A 24 -39.65 -1.73 24.00
CA ARG A 24 -39.45 -3.16 24.33
C ARG A 24 -38.06 -3.47 24.88
N ASP A 25 -37.06 -2.67 24.54
CA ASP A 25 -35.66 -2.93 24.89
C ASP A 25 -34.92 -1.63 25.20
N SER A 26 -34.10 -1.65 26.25
CA SER A 26 -33.28 -0.52 26.70
C SER A 26 -31.94 -0.40 25.97
N ARG A 27 -31.55 -1.37 25.15
CA ARG A 27 -30.30 -1.31 24.37
C ARG A 27 -30.31 -0.10 23.42
N PRO A 28 -29.15 0.54 23.17
CA PRO A 28 -29.04 1.63 22.20
C PRO A 28 -29.49 1.22 20.80
N VAL A 29 -30.11 2.16 20.09
CA VAL A 29 -30.57 2.02 18.71
C VAL A 29 -29.78 2.96 17.81
N HIS A 30 -29.34 2.45 16.67
CA HIS A 30 -28.66 3.21 15.63
C HIS A 30 -29.32 2.99 14.27
N TYR A 31 -29.09 3.94 13.37
CA TYR A 31 -29.47 3.86 11.97
C TYR A 31 -28.72 4.93 11.19
N GLU A 32 -28.15 4.60 10.03
CA GLU A 32 -27.19 5.46 9.35
C GLU A 32 -27.85 6.48 8.39
N SER A 33 -29.02 6.17 7.84
CA SER A 33 -29.58 6.99 6.75
C SER A 33 -30.13 8.35 7.20
N ILE A 34 -30.10 8.67 8.50
CA ILE A 34 -30.44 10.01 8.97
C ILE A 34 -29.26 10.95 8.69
N SER A 35 -29.53 12.10 8.06
CA SER A 35 -28.49 13.07 7.71
C SER A 35 -28.99 14.49 7.91
N PRO A 36 -28.16 15.40 8.46
CA PRO A 36 -28.54 16.81 8.64
C PRO A 36 -28.81 17.53 7.30
N ASN A 37 -28.42 16.94 6.17
CA ASN A 37 -28.72 17.48 4.84
C ASN A 37 -30.16 17.19 4.37
N PHE A 38 -30.86 16.24 5.00
CA PHE A 38 -32.19 15.77 4.57
C PHE A 38 -33.29 15.98 5.61
N VAL A 39 -32.95 16.37 6.84
CA VAL A 39 -33.90 16.67 7.91
C VAL A 39 -33.56 18.01 8.57
N SER A 40 -34.47 18.56 9.37
CA SER A 40 -34.17 19.76 10.15
C SER A 40 -33.10 19.48 11.21
N GLU A 41 -32.36 20.52 11.62
CA GLU A 41 -31.39 20.40 12.72
C GLU A 41 -32.07 19.88 14.00
N ASP A 42 -33.25 20.40 14.33
CA ASP A 42 -34.07 19.95 15.46
C ASP A 42 -34.35 18.44 15.40
N GLU A 43 -34.73 17.93 14.21
CA GLU A 43 -34.95 16.51 14.02
C GLU A 43 -33.66 15.71 14.14
N TYR A 44 -32.54 16.18 13.60
CA TYR A 44 -31.29 15.43 13.64
C TYR A 44 -30.69 15.35 15.06
N TYR A 45 -30.54 16.51 15.72
CA TYR A 45 -29.81 16.65 16.97
C TYR A 45 -30.67 16.35 18.21
N GLU A 46 -31.92 16.83 18.24
CA GLU A 46 -32.74 16.80 19.46
C GLU A 46 -33.81 15.70 19.41
N ASN A 47 -34.45 15.52 18.25
CA ASN A 47 -35.68 14.75 18.13
C ASN A 47 -35.57 13.44 17.31
N SER A 48 -34.36 13.07 16.88
CA SER A 48 -34.13 11.84 16.10
C SER A 48 -34.45 10.59 16.92
N GLY A 49 -34.21 10.67 18.23
CA GLY A 49 -34.32 9.56 19.15
C GLY A 49 -33.22 8.50 18.97
N LEU A 50 -32.22 8.69 18.11
CA LEU A 50 -31.10 7.76 17.97
C LEU A 50 -30.03 8.06 19.02
N GLN A 51 -29.38 7.02 19.55
CA GLN A 51 -28.41 7.15 20.65
C GLN A 51 -26.95 7.25 20.19
N MET A 52 -26.69 7.17 18.90
CA MET A 52 -25.36 7.31 18.31
C MET A 52 -25.47 7.92 16.91
N VAL A 53 -24.41 8.61 16.50
CA VAL A 53 -24.17 8.88 15.09
C VAL A 53 -23.69 7.58 14.46
N SER A 54 -24.38 7.13 13.42
CA SER A 54 -24.02 5.95 12.64
C SER A 54 -23.67 6.43 11.24
N LYS A 55 -22.46 6.15 10.76
CA LYS A 55 -22.02 6.62 9.43
C LYS A 55 -21.23 5.54 8.71
N MET A 56 -21.55 5.31 7.45
CA MET A 56 -20.76 4.49 6.54
C MET A 56 -19.64 5.35 5.93
N TYR A 57 -18.43 4.79 5.82
CA TYR A 57 -17.33 5.30 5.00
C TYR A 57 -16.93 6.76 5.27
N ALA A 58 -17.08 7.23 6.51
CA ALA A 58 -16.63 8.57 6.90
C ALA A 58 -15.11 8.70 6.71
N SER A 59 -14.63 9.80 6.11
CA SER A 59 -13.18 10.00 6.01
C SER A 59 -12.58 10.40 7.36
N PRO A 60 -11.29 10.10 7.61
CA PRO A 60 -10.57 10.60 8.77
C PRO A 60 -10.66 12.13 8.95
N GLU A 61 -10.62 12.88 7.83
CA GLU A 61 -10.76 14.33 7.83
C GLU A 61 -12.14 14.75 8.35
N TRP A 62 -13.23 14.12 7.88
CA TRP A 62 -14.58 14.41 8.38
C TRP A 62 -14.72 14.09 9.88
N MET A 63 -14.09 13.01 10.35
CA MET A 63 -14.12 12.66 11.78
C MET A 63 -13.47 13.74 12.65
N LEU A 64 -12.36 14.32 12.19
CA LEU A 64 -11.60 15.34 12.91
C LEU A 64 -12.21 16.74 12.77
N GLU A 65 -12.51 17.14 11.53
CA GLU A 65 -12.83 18.52 11.19
C GLU A 65 -14.31 18.83 11.32
N ASP A 66 -15.19 17.88 11.02
CA ASP A 66 -16.64 18.05 11.11
C ASP A 66 -17.19 17.47 12.42
N TYR A 67 -17.04 16.17 12.65
CA TYR A 67 -17.70 15.50 13.79
C TYR A 67 -17.17 15.97 15.15
N LEU A 68 -15.85 15.96 15.36
CA LEU A 68 -15.27 16.37 16.65
C LEU A 68 -15.48 17.85 16.95
N ASN A 69 -15.58 18.70 15.93
CA ASN A 69 -15.79 20.14 16.07
C ASN A 69 -17.27 20.53 16.16
N ASP A 70 -18.20 19.64 15.82
CA ASP A 70 -19.63 19.89 16.00
C ASP A 70 -20.00 19.92 17.49
N LYS A 71 -20.28 21.12 18.00
CA LYS A 71 -20.66 21.38 19.39
C LYS A 71 -22.11 21.03 19.71
N LYS A 72 -22.96 20.84 18.69
CA LYS A 72 -24.36 20.41 18.87
C LYS A 72 -24.45 18.89 18.99
N GLU A 73 -23.52 18.16 18.37
CA GLU A 73 -23.48 16.71 18.41
C GLU A 73 -22.91 16.20 19.74
N SER A 74 -23.76 15.60 20.57
CA SER A 74 -23.35 15.00 21.85
C SER A 74 -23.31 13.47 21.82
N ARG A 75 -23.84 12.85 20.77
CA ARG A 75 -23.88 11.39 20.65
C ARG A 75 -22.51 10.84 20.24
N PRO A 76 -22.12 9.64 20.70
CA PRO A 76 -20.91 8.99 20.21
C PRO A 76 -21.05 8.63 18.73
N LEU A 77 -19.93 8.63 18.01
CA LEU A 77 -19.85 8.15 16.63
C LEU A 77 -19.45 6.67 16.61
N MET A 78 -20.23 5.91 15.84
CA MET A 78 -19.95 4.55 15.43
C MET A 78 -19.90 4.49 13.91
N LEU A 79 -18.80 3.99 13.37
CA LEU A 79 -18.73 3.72 11.93
C LEU A 79 -19.41 2.38 11.67
N CYS A 80 -20.67 2.39 11.23
CA CYS A 80 -21.39 1.15 10.95
C CYS A 80 -20.75 0.37 9.80
N GLU A 81 -20.03 1.07 8.91
CA GLU A 81 -19.13 0.52 7.90
C GLU A 81 -17.95 1.48 7.74
N TYR A 82 -16.72 0.96 7.69
CA TYR A 82 -15.53 1.73 7.33
C TYR A 82 -14.47 0.83 6.69
N ALA A 83 -13.43 1.45 6.14
CA ALA A 83 -12.26 0.75 5.60
C ALA A 83 -12.65 -0.42 4.69
N HIS A 84 -13.35 -0.11 3.58
CA HIS A 84 -13.81 -1.09 2.62
C HIS A 84 -12.67 -1.98 2.11
N ALA A 85 -12.77 -3.30 2.31
CA ALA A 85 -11.70 -4.26 2.17
C ALA A 85 -11.65 -4.97 0.80
N MET A 86 -12.23 -4.34 -0.22
CA MET A 86 -12.27 -4.86 -1.59
C MET A 86 -10.90 -5.00 -2.20
N GLY A 87 -10.66 -6.20 -2.72
CA GLY A 87 -9.39 -6.56 -3.33
C GLY A 87 -8.20 -6.41 -2.38
N ASN A 88 -7.23 -5.61 -2.80
CA ASN A 88 -6.00 -5.32 -2.09
C ASN A 88 -6.19 -4.05 -1.25
N GLY A 89 -6.32 -4.26 0.06
CA GLY A 89 -6.66 -3.22 1.02
C GLY A 89 -7.29 -3.83 2.29
N PRO A 90 -7.89 -3.01 3.15
CA PRO A 90 -7.95 -1.54 3.07
C PRO A 90 -6.64 -0.88 3.54
N GLY A 91 -6.22 0.17 2.84
CA GLY A 91 -5.19 1.10 3.31
C GLY A 91 -5.76 2.19 4.22
N GLY A 92 -4.91 2.77 5.08
CA GLY A 92 -5.26 3.91 5.94
C GLY A 92 -5.97 3.55 7.25
N LEU A 93 -5.91 2.28 7.68
CA LEU A 93 -6.46 1.87 8.99
C LEU A 93 -5.80 2.61 10.16
N LYS A 94 -4.55 3.05 9.99
CA LYS A 94 -3.81 3.84 10.98
C LYS A 94 -4.59 5.07 11.41
N GLU A 95 -5.01 5.89 10.46
CA GLU A 95 -5.59 7.18 10.75
C GLU A 95 -6.95 7.04 11.42
N TYR A 96 -7.75 6.05 11.01
CA TYR A 96 -8.98 5.72 11.74
C TYR A 96 -8.70 5.40 13.20
N TRP A 97 -7.75 4.52 13.50
CA TRP A 97 -7.47 4.09 14.87
C TRP A 97 -6.78 5.14 15.72
N GLU A 98 -5.90 5.96 15.13
CA GLU A 98 -5.32 7.11 15.83
C GLU A 98 -6.41 8.12 16.25
N ILE A 99 -7.39 8.38 15.38
CA ILE A 99 -8.52 9.27 15.70
C ILE A 99 -9.46 8.62 16.73
N ILE A 100 -9.86 7.36 16.53
CA ILE A 100 -10.75 6.62 17.44
C ILE A 100 -10.15 6.56 18.85
N GLU A 101 -8.84 6.36 18.98
CA GLU A 101 -8.16 6.32 20.27
C GLU A 101 -7.90 7.71 20.88
N SER A 102 -8.08 8.80 20.13
CA SER A 102 -7.80 10.16 20.59
C SER A 102 -8.91 10.80 21.43
N SER A 103 -10.13 10.26 21.40
CA SER A 103 -11.31 10.88 22.00
C SER A 103 -12.33 9.84 22.48
N GLU A 104 -12.99 10.11 23.62
CA GLU A 104 -14.08 9.28 24.14
C GLU A 104 -15.37 9.38 23.33
N ARG A 105 -15.43 10.27 22.33
CA ARG A 105 -16.58 10.43 21.43
C ARG A 105 -16.72 9.31 20.40
N PHE A 106 -15.76 8.40 20.28
CA PHE A 106 -15.81 7.29 19.32
C PHE A 106 -16.05 5.94 20.00
N THR A 107 -16.80 5.06 19.34
CA THR A 107 -17.00 3.67 19.79
C THR A 107 -16.34 2.64 18.86
N GLY A 108 -15.48 3.10 17.94
CA GLY A 108 -14.89 2.26 16.90
C GLY A 108 -15.78 2.13 15.66
N GLY A 109 -15.63 1.01 14.95
CA GLY A 109 -16.36 0.75 13.72
C GLY A 109 -16.30 -0.70 13.27
N PHE A 110 -17.05 -1.01 12.21
CA PHE A 110 -17.10 -2.33 11.60
C PHE A 110 -16.49 -2.28 10.20
N ILE A 111 -15.41 -3.03 9.98
CA ILE A 111 -14.79 -3.13 8.65
C ILE A 111 -15.79 -3.77 7.69
N TRP A 112 -15.97 -3.18 6.51
CA TRP A 112 -16.75 -3.79 5.44
C TRP A 112 -15.84 -4.58 4.50
N GLU A 113 -15.95 -5.91 4.40
CA GLU A 113 -16.72 -6.81 5.27
C GLU A 113 -15.90 -8.03 5.69
N TRP A 114 -16.53 -9.09 6.22
CA TRP A 114 -15.77 -10.21 6.75
C TRP A 114 -15.10 -11.04 5.64
N ALA A 115 -15.86 -11.54 4.67
CA ALA A 115 -15.34 -12.51 3.70
C ALA A 115 -15.82 -12.22 2.28
N ASP A 116 -14.96 -12.46 1.29
CA ASP A 116 -15.36 -12.35 -0.11
C ASP A 116 -16.55 -13.30 -0.40
N HIS A 117 -17.54 -12.78 -1.12
CA HIS A 117 -18.71 -13.53 -1.59
C HIS A 117 -18.49 -14.17 -2.97
N GLY A 118 -17.28 -14.66 -3.23
CA GLY A 118 -16.96 -15.44 -4.42
C GLY A 118 -17.51 -16.86 -4.33
N VAL A 119 -18.10 -17.34 -5.42
CA VAL A 119 -18.67 -18.70 -5.51
C VAL A 119 -17.74 -19.59 -6.34
N ARG A 120 -17.41 -20.77 -5.81
CA ARG A 120 -16.69 -21.76 -6.61
C ARG A 120 -17.65 -22.38 -7.61
N TYR A 121 -17.33 -22.24 -8.89
CA TYR A 121 -18.09 -22.80 -9.99
C TYR A 121 -17.15 -23.64 -10.85
N ASP A 122 -17.45 -24.92 -11.01
CA ASP A 122 -16.59 -25.93 -11.61
C ASP A 122 -15.20 -26.05 -10.92
N MET A 123 -14.21 -26.59 -11.64
CA MET A 123 -12.85 -26.84 -11.14
C MET A 123 -11.92 -25.63 -11.26
N ASP A 124 -12.35 -24.58 -11.96
CA ASP A 124 -11.43 -23.53 -12.46
C ASP A 124 -11.20 -22.39 -11.46
N GLY A 125 -12.09 -22.16 -10.49
CA GLY A 125 -11.84 -21.16 -9.44
C GLY A 125 -13.08 -20.49 -8.85
N LEU A 126 -12.86 -19.37 -8.17
CA LEU A 126 -13.92 -18.48 -7.66
C LEU A 126 -14.43 -17.58 -8.79
N ARG A 127 -15.74 -17.37 -8.83
CA ARG A 127 -16.48 -16.52 -9.76
C ARG A 127 -17.26 -15.45 -9.00
N TYR A 128 -17.64 -14.38 -9.71
CA TYR A 128 -18.43 -13.27 -9.18
C TYR A 128 -19.54 -12.86 -10.16
N GLY A 129 -20.23 -11.74 -9.90
CA GLY A 129 -21.40 -11.33 -10.68
C GLY A 129 -21.13 -11.21 -12.18
N GLY A 130 -22.01 -11.79 -13.00
CA GLY A 130 -21.90 -11.83 -14.47
C GLY A 130 -21.33 -13.14 -15.01
N ASP A 131 -20.66 -13.94 -14.19
CA ASP A 131 -20.10 -15.23 -14.61
C ASP A 131 -21.15 -16.34 -14.75
N PHE A 132 -22.37 -16.15 -14.24
CA PHE A 132 -23.45 -17.15 -14.32
C PHE A 132 -24.50 -16.79 -15.39
N GLY A 133 -24.17 -15.84 -16.26
CA GLY A 133 -25.03 -15.39 -17.36
C GLY A 133 -26.12 -14.40 -16.93
N GLU A 134 -25.99 -13.80 -15.75
CA GLU A 134 -26.86 -12.70 -15.35
C GLU A 134 -26.67 -11.51 -16.28
N TYR A 135 -27.77 -10.91 -16.74
CA TYR A 135 -27.71 -9.70 -17.57
C TYR A 135 -27.38 -8.45 -16.75
N LEU A 136 -27.87 -8.36 -15.51
CA LEU A 136 -27.60 -7.26 -14.58
C LEU A 136 -26.73 -7.77 -13.44
N HIS A 137 -25.55 -7.19 -13.28
CA HIS A 137 -24.59 -7.54 -12.24
C HIS A 137 -23.62 -6.38 -11.96
N ASP A 138 -23.04 -6.35 -10.76
CA ASP A 138 -22.03 -5.37 -10.35
C ASP A 138 -20.59 -5.95 -10.35
N GLY A 139 -20.40 -7.09 -11.04
CA GLY A 139 -19.07 -7.66 -11.24
C GLY A 139 -18.46 -8.17 -9.94
N ASN A 140 -17.20 -7.80 -9.68
CA ASN A 140 -16.45 -8.23 -8.50
C ASN A 140 -16.71 -7.38 -7.24
N PHE A 141 -17.73 -6.52 -7.23
CA PHE A 141 -18.08 -5.71 -6.05
C PHE A 141 -18.48 -6.54 -4.83
N CYS A 142 -18.78 -7.83 -5.02
CA CYS A 142 -19.01 -8.81 -3.96
C CYS A 142 -17.71 -9.48 -3.43
N ILE A 143 -16.53 -9.05 -3.88
CA ILE A 143 -15.21 -9.55 -3.46
C ILE A 143 -14.55 -8.50 -2.55
N ASP A 144 -15.21 -8.26 -1.42
CA ASP A 144 -15.01 -7.13 -0.49
C ASP A 144 -14.69 -7.54 0.95
N GLY A 145 -14.22 -8.78 1.14
CA GLY A 145 -13.89 -9.30 2.46
C GLY A 145 -12.49 -8.96 2.95
N ILE A 146 -12.36 -8.71 4.25
CA ILE A 146 -11.07 -8.64 4.95
C ILE A 146 -10.37 -10.01 4.96
N VAL A 147 -11.10 -11.10 4.75
CA VAL A 147 -10.57 -12.42 4.38
C VAL A 147 -11.16 -12.90 3.06
N SER A 148 -10.50 -13.87 2.43
CA SER A 148 -11.02 -14.50 1.21
C SER A 148 -12.25 -15.38 1.45
N ALA A 149 -12.90 -15.81 0.35
CA ALA A 149 -14.07 -16.70 0.40
C ALA A 149 -13.77 -18.02 1.13
N ASP A 150 -12.54 -18.54 1.06
CA ASP A 150 -12.09 -19.73 1.80
C ASP A 150 -11.40 -19.40 3.13
N ARG A 151 -11.58 -18.18 3.64
CA ARG A 151 -11.10 -17.67 4.94
C ARG A 151 -9.57 -17.61 5.05
N LYS A 152 -8.86 -17.56 3.93
CA LYS A 152 -7.43 -17.19 3.93
C LYS A 152 -7.27 -15.72 4.30
N ILE A 153 -6.23 -15.48 5.08
CA ILE A 153 -5.78 -14.19 5.57
C ILE A 153 -5.22 -13.35 4.42
N LYS A 154 -5.61 -12.08 4.37
CA LYS A 154 -5.09 -11.04 3.48
C LYS A 154 -4.16 -10.11 4.27
N ALA A 155 -3.36 -9.30 3.59
CA ALA A 155 -2.55 -8.26 4.24
C ALA A 155 -3.42 -7.30 5.09
N GLY A 156 -4.60 -6.92 4.58
CA GLY A 156 -5.59 -6.15 5.33
C GLY A 156 -6.04 -6.80 6.63
N THR A 157 -6.17 -8.14 6.69
CA THR A 157 -6.50 -8.83 7.95
C THR A 157 -5.41 -8.68 9.00
N LEU A 158 -4.14 -8.73 8.57
CA LEU A 158 -3.00 -8.56 9.47
C LEU A 158 -2.92 -7.12 9.98
N GLN A 159 -3.18 -6.13 9.11
CA GLN A 159 -3.30 -4.73 9.49
C GLN A 159 -4.43 -4.50 10.50
N MET A 160 -5.60 -5.12 10.29
CA MET A 160 -6.70 -5.12 11.26
C MET A 160 -6.25 -5.71 12.60
N LYS A 161 -5.60 -6.89 12.59
CA LYS A 161 -5.08 -7.53 13.81
C LYS A 161 -4.15 -6.60 14.59
N TYR A 162 -3.25 -5.90 13.90
CA TYR A 162 -2.30 -4.96 14.51
C TYR A 162 -3.01 -3.84 15.26
N TYR A 163 -3.97 -3.14 14.63
CA TYR A 163 -4.66 -2.03 15.30
C TYR A 163 -5.65 -2.51 16.38
N TYR A 164 -6.17 -3.73 16.26
CA TYR A 164 -7.09 -4.32 17.24
C TYR A 164 -6.35 -4.93 18.46
N GLN A 165 -5.02 -5.01 18.41
CA GLN A 165 -4.24 -5.67 19.45
C GLN A 165 -4.46 -5.01 20.84
N PRO A 166 -4.44 -5.77 21.94
CA PRO A 166 -4.82 -5.27 23.27
C PRO A 166 -3.78 -4.35 23.90
N LEU A 167 -2.57 -4.28 23.36
CA LEU A 167 -1.47 -3.47 23.89
C LEU A 167 -1.02 -2.38 22.89
N LYS A 168 -0.84 -1.17 23.39
CA LYS A 168 -0.20 -0.07 22.64
C LYS A 168 1.24 0.09 23.09
N PHE A 169 2.15 0.21 22.12
CA PHE A 169 3.58 0.40 22.35
C PHE A 169 3.98 1.81 21.92
N GLU A 170 4.71 2.53 22.76
CA GLU A 170 5.25 3.85 22.47
C GLU A 170 6.72 3.90 22.86
N ARG A 171 7.60 4.28 21.92
CA ARG A 171 9.02 4.52 22.17
C ARG A 171 9.24 5.97 22.64
N ARG A 172 9.96 6.15 23.75
CA ARG A 172 10.33 7.46 24.30
C ARG A 172 11.80 7.48 24.72
N GLY A 173 12.68 7.93 23.84
CA GLY A 173 14.12 7.93 24.12
C GLY A 173 14.60 6.50 24.39
N ASN A 174 15.05 6.19 25.61
CA ASN A 174 15.46 4.87 26.08
C ASN A 174 14.38 4.10 26.87
N LEU A 175 13.12 4.57 26.88
CA LEU A 175 11.98 3.87 27.46
C LEU A 175 11.00 3.33 26.40
N LEU A 176 10.44 2.15 26.65
CA LEU A 176 9.29 1.60 25.95
C LEU A 176 8.10 1.62 26.90
N LYS A 177 7.09 2.43 26.59
CA LYS A 177 5.82 2.44 27.31
C LYS A 177 4.87 1.44 26.68
N VAL A 178 4.29 0.56 27.49
CA VAL A 178 3.32 -0.46 27.08
C VAL A 178 2.01 -0.23 27.82
N THR A 179 0.93 0.06 27.09
CA THR A 179 -0.38 0.40 27.65
C THR A 179 -1.39 -0.69 27.36
N ASN A 180 -2.13 -1.16 28.38
CA ASN A 180 -3.26 -2.07 28.18
C ASN A 180 -4.52 -1.30 27.75
N LYS A 181 -5.03 -1.59 26.55
CA LYS A 181 -6.19 -0.91 25.98
C LYS A 181 -7.52 -1.45 26.53
N ASN A 182 -7.54 -2.64 27.12
CA ASN A 182 -8.75 -3.26 27.64
C ASN A 182 -9.33 -2.48 28.82
N TYR A 183 -10.66 -2.48 28.94
CA TYR A 183 -11.39 -1.81 30.02
C TYR A 183 -11.62 -2.69 31.25
N PHE A 184 -11.70 -4.02 31.08
CA PHE A 184 -12.14 -4.93 32.15
C PHE A 184 -11.18 -6.09 32.42
N LYS A 185 -10.16 -6.27 31.58
CA LYS A 185 -9.28 -7.43 31.61
C LYS A 185 -7.83 -6.97 31.75
N ALA A 186 -7.14 -7.50 32.76
CA ALA A 186 -5.69 -7.37 32.86
C ALA A 186 -5.03 -8.22 31.76
N GLU A 187 -3.95 -7.69 31.18
CA GLU A 187 -3.12 -8.44 30.24
C GLU A 187 -1.96 -9.09 31.00
N THR A 188 -2.09 -10.40 31.21
CA THR A 188 -1.08 -11.24 31.87
C THR A 188 -0.51 -12.22 30.85
N GLY A 189 0.81 -12.16 30.63
CA GLY A 189 1.48 -12.95 29.62
C GLY A 189 2.98 -12.65 29.56
N GLU A 190 3.61 -13.05 28.46
CA GLU A 190 5.05 -12.90 28.24
C GLU A 190 5.33 -11.79 27.22
N LEU A 191 6.14 -10.81 27.60
CA LEU A 191 6.60 -9.75 26.71
C LEU A 191 8.06 -10.03 26.33
N ALA A 192 8.31 -10.25 25.05
CA ALA A 192 9.64 -10.40 24.48
C ALA A 192 10.09 -9.06 23.85
N ILE A 193 11.22 -8.53 24.29
CA ILE A 193 11.87 -7.36 23.70
C ILE A 193 13.24 -7.79 23.19
N ASN A 194 13.44 -7.76 21.86
CA ASN A 194 14.65 -8.26 21.21
C ASN A 194 15.03 -9.70 21.66
N GLY A 195 14.02 -10.54 21.90
CA GLY A 195 14.19 -11.92 22.37
C GLY A 195 14.37 -12.08 23.88
N VAL A 196 14.54 -10.99 24.64
CA VAL A 196 14.56 -11.04 26.11
C VAL A 196 13.12 -11.09 26.62
N ILE A 197 12.76 -12.19 27.26
CA ILE A 197 11.40 -12.48 27.73
C ILE A 197 11.24 -12.06 29.19
N GLN A 198 10.12 -11.39 29.49
CA GLN A 198 9.69 -11.10 30.84
C GLN A 198 8.18 -11.28 31.00
N SER A 199 7.76 -11.91 32.10
CA SER A 199 6.34 -11.99 32.45
C SER A 199 5.83 -10.62 32.87
N VAL A 200 4.69 -10.21 32.35
CA VAL A 200 4.03 -8.94 32.67
C VAL A 200 2.60 -9.17 33.11
N CYS A 201 2.09 -8.28 33.96
CA CYS A 201 0.67 -8.17 34.28
C CYS A 201 0.30 -6.69 34.28
N ILE A 202 -0.39 -6.25 33.23
CA ILE A 202 -0.79 -4.85 33.04
C ILE A 202 -2.29 -4.75 33.31
N LEU A 203 -2.67 -4.05 34.38
CA LEU A 203 -4.08 -3.86 34.75
C LEU A 203 -4.85 -3.10 33.64
N PRO A 204 -6.19 -3.22 33.59
CA PRO A 204 -7.00 -2.53 32.58
C PRO A 204 -6.70 -1.02 32.57
N ARG A 205 -6.47 -0.46 31.38
CA ARG A 205 -6.18 0.97 31.16
C ARG A 205 -4.89 1.50 31.81
N GLU A 206 -4.08 0.64 32.42
CA GLU A 206 -2.78 1.01 33.00
C GLU A 206 -1.64 0.87 31.99
N SER A 207 -0.48 1.45 32.34
CA SER A 207 0.75 1.34 31.56
C SER A 207 1.91 0.84 32.42
N ILE A 208 2.86 0.16 31.79
CA ILE A 208 4.20 -0.08 32.34
C ILE A 208 5.25 0.59 31.46
N GLU A 209 6.39 0.92 32.06
CA GLU A 209 7.55 1.46 31.35
C GLU A 209 8.74 0.53 31.52
N ILE A 210 9.42 0.23 30.42
CA ILE A 210 10.54 -0.71 30.38
C ILE A 210 11.73 0.02 29.76
N ALA A 211 12.88 -0.04 30.42
CA ALA A 211 14.12 0.45 29.84
C ALA A 211 14.55 -0.46 28.69
N VAL A 212 14.86 0.12 27.53
CA VAL A 212 15.30 -0.62 26.34
C VAL A 212 16.45 0.15 25.66
N PRO A 213 17.39 -0.54 25.00
CA PRO A 213 18.59 0.08 24.42
C PRO A 213 18.23 1.13 23.37
N ASP A 214 19.13 2.09 23.16
CA ASP A 214 19.03 3.08 22.08
C ASP A 214 19.42 2.46 20.73
N ASP A 215 18.64 1.48 20.30
CA ASP A 215 18.83 0.65 19.11
C ASP A 215 17.46 0.17 18.58
N ASP A 216 17.45 -0.59 17.50
CA ASP A 216 16.27 -1.27 16.97
C ASP A 216 15.57 -2.09 18.05
N ILE A 217 14.26 -1.86 18.21
CA ILE A 217 13.41 -2.57 19.16
C ILE A 217 12.36 -3.37 18.41
N LYS A 218 12.29 -4.67 18.69
CA LYS A 218 11.23 -5.59 18.29
C LYS A 218 10.55 -6.12 19.55
N ALA A 219 9.29 -5.74 19.74
CA ALA A 219 8.46 -6.15 20.87
C ALA A 219 7.36 -7.10 20.42
N GLN A 220 7.21 -8.22 21.12
CA GLN A 220 6.17 -9.23 20.88
C GLN A 220 5.57 -9.66 22.21
N TYR A 221 4.25 -9.65 22.32
CA TYR A 221 3.53 -10.06 23.52
C TYR A 221 2.69 -11.32 23.25
N PHE A 222 2.84 -12.29 24.15
CA PHE A 222 2.28 -13.62 24.06
C PHE A 222 1.35 -13.93 25.22
N VAL A 223 0.23 -14.59 24.91
CA VAL A 223 -0.64 -15.21 25.90
C VAL A 223 -0.66 -16.71 25.61
N GLY A 224 0.06 -17.49 26.44
CA GLY A 224 0.38 -18.87 26.11
C GLY A 224 1.32 -18.95 24.91
N ASP A 225 0.92 -19.71 23.89
CA ASP A 225 1.66 -19.91 22.63
C ASP A 225 1.29 -18.91 21.52
N LYS A 226 0.36 -18.00 21.77
CA LYS A 226 -0.18 -17.08 20.76
C LYS A 226 0.41 -15.68 20.89
N GLU A 227 0.98 -15.18 19.80
CA GLU A 227 1.32 -13.75 19.67
C GLU A 227 0.04 -12.93 19.49
N VAL A 228 -0.24 -12.05 20.45
CA VAL A 228 -1.47 -11.24 20.48
C VAL A 228 -1.22 -9.76 20.22
N ALA A 229 0.01 -9.26 20.42
CA ALA A 229 0.38 -7.88 20.11
C ALA A 229 1.85 -7.78 19.72
N ARG A 230 2.17 -6.80 18.87
CA ARG A 230 3.55 -6.57 18.42
C ARG A 230 3.82 -5.10 18.14
N ALA A 231 5.09 -4.73 18.10
CA ALA A 231 5.56 -3.44 17.61
C ALA A 231 7.03 -3.51 17.22
N GLN A 232 7.45 -2.64 16.32
CA GLN A 232 8.86 -2.46 15.97
C GLN A 232 9.20 -0.98 15.86
N PHE A 233 10.37 -0.61 16.35
CA PHE A 233 10.94 0.74 16.27
C PHE A 233 12.35 0.59 15.74
N LEU A 234 12.68 1.29 14.66
CA LEU A 234 13.95 1.15 13.97
C LEU A 234 14.73 2.47 14.03
N THR A 235 16.04 2.34 14.10
CA THR A 235 17.00 3.42 13.89
C THR A 235 17.28 3.58 12.39
N GLU A 236 17.63 4.79 11.96
CA GLU A 236 17.99 5.03 10.56
C GLU A 236 19.28 4.29 10.20
N LYS A 237 19.28 3.59 9.05
CA LYS A 237 20.47 2.94 8.51
C LYS A 237 21.17 3.81 7.47
N SER A 238 22.47 3.62 7.35
CA SER A 238 23.33 4.28 6.36
C SER A 238 23.08 3.78 4.94
N GLU A 239 23.16 4.68 3.96
CA GLU A 239 23.12 4.34 2.53
C GLU A 239 24.39 3.61 2.06
N THR A 240 24.22 2.64 1.16
CA THR A 240 25.34 2.05 0.42
C THR A 240 25.90 3.04 -0.59
N ALA A 241 27.23 3.14 -0.66
CA ALA A 241 27.93 3.95 -1.63
C ALA A 241 28.42 3.09 -2.80
N ILE A 242 28.18 3.53 -4.04
CA ILE A 242 28.84 2.94 -5.22
C ILE A 242 30.18 3.66 -5.44
N ILE A 243 31.24 2.90 -5.74
CA ILE A 243 32.55 3.43 -6.13
C ILE A 243 32.46 3.99 -7.56
N PRO A 244 32.65 5.32 -7.77
CA PRO A 244 32.64 5.93 -9.10
C PRO A 244 33.74 5.38 -10.00
N VAL A 245 33.46 5.21 -11.30
CA VAL A 245 34.48 4.86 -12.31
C VAL A 245 34.45 5.82 -13.49
N LYS A 246 35.60 5.99 -14.14
CA LYS A 246 35.65 6.76 -15.40
C LYS A 246 34.83 6.03 -16.46
N ILE A 247 34.00 6.77 -17.19
CA ILE A 247 33.22 6.24 -18.31
C ILE A 247 33.85 6.59 -19.66
N THR A 248 33.57 5.78 -20.67
CA THR A 248 33.77 6.13 -22.08
C THR A 248 32.44 6.03 -22.79
N THR A 249 32.16 6.99 -23.68
CA THR A 249 30.88 7.04 -24.39
C THR A 249 31.05 7.02 -25.90
N GLU A 250 30.11 6.38 -26.60
CA GLU A 250 30.08 6.26 -28.05
C GLU A 250 28.62 6.33 -28.53
N VAL A 251 28.32 7.17 -29.51
CA VAL A 251 26.98 7.21 -30.11
C VAL A 251 26.85 6.09 -31.14
N ARG A 252 25.83 5.23 -30.97
CA ARG A 252 25.49 4.11 -31.86
C ARG A 252 24.03 4.24 -32.30
N GLY A 253 23.82 4.84 -33.48
CA GLY A 253 22.47 5.10 -34.00
C GLY A 253 21.72 6.11 -33.12
N HIS A 254 20.59 5.70 -32.55
CA HIS A 254 19.80 6.52 -31.61
C HIS A 254 20.18 6.33 -30.14
N SER A 255 21.21 5.54 -29.86
CA SER A 255 21.62 5.23 -28.49
C SER A 255 23.03 5.75 -28.17
N LEU A 256 23.27 6.07 -26.92
CA LEU A 256 24.57 6.35 -26.33
C LEU A 256 25.05 5.08 -25.60
N ALA A 257 26.10 4.45 -26.11
CA ALA A 257 26.79 3.38 -25.43
C ALA A 257 27.74 3.95 -24.39
N VAL A 258 27.59 3.53 -23.13
CA VAL A 258 28.38 3.98 -21.98
C VAL A 258 29.10 2.78 -21.39
N LYS A 259 30.43 2.74 -21.48
CA LYS A 259 31.24 1.72 -20.82
C LYS A 259 31.73 2.25 -19.48
N ALA A 260 31.51 1.48 -18.42
CA ALA A 260 31.90 1.79 -17.05
C ALA A 260 32.45 0.51 -16.39
N GLY A 261 33.76 0.44 -16.20
CA GLY A 261 34.40 -0.81 -15.77
C GLY A 261 34.18 -1.94 -16.78
N ASN A 262 33.62 -3.06 -16.30
CA ASN A 262 33.27 -4.23 -17.14
C ASN A 262 31.82 -4.17 -17.67
N ASN A 263 31.07 -3.11 -17.36
CA ASN A 263 29.67 -2.99 -17.71
C ASN A 263 29.50 -2.04 -18.92
N GLU A 264 28.53 -2.34 -19.78
CA GLU A 264 28.09 -1.45 -20.87
C GLU A 264 26.60 -1.16 -20.72
N TYR A 265 26.24 0.11 -20.82
CA TYR A 265 24.86 0.60 -20.77
C TYR A 265 24.53 1.25 -22.12
N LEU A 266 23.43 0.83 -22.75
CA LEU A 266 22.88 1.51 -23.92
C LEU A 266 21.74 2.40 -23.48
N ILE A 267 21.91 3.71 -23.61
CA ILE A 267 20.89 4.71 -23.27
C ILE A 267 20.26 5.22 -24.56
N ASP A 268 18.94 5.17 -24.68
CA ASP A 268 18.25 5.78 -25.82
C ASP A 268 18.25 7.31 -25.69
N LEU A 269 18.74 8.01 -26.72
CA LEU A 269 18.89 9.47 -26.68
C LEU A 269 17.56 10.22 -26.85
N GLN A 270 16.48 9.55 -27.25
CA GLN A 270 15.15 10.18 -27.35
C GLN A 270 14.42 10.17 -26.02
N SER A 271 14.52 9.08 -25.27
CA SER A 271 13.82 8.88 -23.99
C SER A 271 14.70 9.12 -22.77
N GLY A 272 16.03 8.99 -22.91
CA GLY A 272 16.98 9.02 -21.81
C GLY A 272 16.97 7.73 -20.99
N GLU A 273 16.19 6.71 -21.36
CA GLU A 273 16.11 5.43 -20.65
C GLU A 273 17.27 4.50 -21.02
N ILE A 274 17.70 3.66 -20.08
CA ILE A 274 18.64 2.58 -20.38
C ILE A 274 17.85 1.45 -21.06
N VAL A 275 18.08 1.24 -22.36
CA VAL A 275 17.41 0.21 -23.16
C VAL A 275 18.09 -1.16 -23.08
N SER A 276 19.35 -1.21 -22.64
CA SER A 276 20.08 -2.45 -22.40
C SER A 276 21.20 -2.24 -21.39
N VAL A 277 21.34 -3.17 -20.45
CA VAL A 277 22.50 -3.31 -19.56
C VAL A 277 23.21 -4.61 -19.90
N THR A 278 24.51 -4.53 -20.17
CA THR A 278 25.40 -5.68 -20.24
C THR A 278 26.36 -5.64 -19.05
N ALA A 279 26.31 -6.65 -18.21
CA ALA A 279 27.21 -6.87 -17.09
C ALA A 279 27.53 -8.35 -17.01
N ASN A 280 28.65 -8.76 -16.43
CA ASN A 280 28.98 -10.18 -16.25
C ASN A 280 28.98 -11.02 -17.55
N ASP A 281 29.24 -10.39 -18.71
CA ASP A 281 29.13 -11.00 -20.05
C ASP A 281 27.70 -11.41 -20.44
N ARG A 282 26.68 -10.82 -19.79
CA ARG A 282 25.25 -11.10 -19.99
C ARG A 282 24.44 -9.81 -20.15
N ILE A 283 23.36 -9.88 -20.91
CA ILE A 283 22.37 -8.80 -21.04
C ILE A 283 21.28 -8.97 -19.98
N PHE A 284 21.05 -7.94 -19.16
CA PHE A 284 20.00 -7.92 -18.11
C PHE A 284 18.71 -7.20 -18.55
N GLY A 285 18.70 -6.61 -19.75
CA GLY A 285 17.54 -5.90 -20.30
C GLY A 285 17.54 -4.41 -19.99
N ALA A 286 16.37 -3.79 -20.03
CA ALA A 286 16.18 -2.35 -19.90
C ALA A 286 15.88 -1.93 -18.46
N ILE A 287 16.25 -0.69 -18.11
CA ILE A 287 15.80 0.03 -16.91
C ILE A 287 14.97 1.21 -17.41
N LYS A 288 13.65 1.11 -17.25
CA LYS A 288 12.69 2.11 -17.76
C LYS A 288 12.03 2.87 -16.63
N LEU A 289 11.66 4.12 -16.87
CA LEU A 289 10.77 4.84 -15.97
C LEU A 289 9.39 4.16 -15.98
N ASN A 290 8.78 4.05 -14.82
CA ASN A 290 7.47 3.43 -14.65
C ASN A 290 6.52 4.37 -13.92
N PHE A 291 5.34 4.59 -14.50
CA PHE A 291 4.29 5.45 -13.96
C PHE A 291 2.97 4.71 -13.73
N TRP A 292 2.91 3.40 -14.04
CA TRP A 292 1.68 2.63 -14.05
C TRP A 292 1.75 1.41 -13.13
N ARG A 293 0.62 1.12 -12.48
CA ARG A 293 0.34 -0.14 -11.76
C ARG A 293 -0.94 -0.74 -12.32
N ALA A 294 -1.13 -2.05 -12.18
CA ALA A 294 -2.44 -2.65 -12.48
C ALA A 294 -3.46 -2.08 -11.46
N PRO A 295 -4.55 -1.42 -11.89
CA PRO A 295 -5.46 -0.76 -10.96
C PRO A 295 -5.99 -1.73 -9.89
N ALA A 296 -5.86 -1.34 -8.61
CA ALA A 296 -6.51 -2.05 -7.52
C ALA A 296 -8.03 -1.79 -7.55
N ASP A 297 -8.81 -2.61 -6.84
CA ASP A 297 -10.25 -2.38 -6.64
C ASP A 297 -10.56 -0.97 -6.11
N ASN A 298 -9.75 -0.49 -5.18
CA ASN A 298 -9.88 0.85 -4.62
C ASN A 298 -9.55 1.96 -5.64
N ASP A 299 -8.86 1.64 -6.74
CA ASP A 299 -8.59 2.59 -7.82
C ASP A 299 -9.80 2.79 -8.75
N MET A 300 -10.94 2.10 -8.55
CA MET A 300 -12.03 1.98 -9.54
C MET A 300 -12.59 3.30 -10.08
N PHE A 301 -12.62 4.35 -9.25
CA PHE A 301 -13.07 5.68 -9.67
C PHE A 301 -11.95 6.54 -10.25
N ILE A 302 -10.74 6.47 -9.67
CA ILE A 302 -9.61 7.31 -10.08
C ILE A 302 -8.95 6.81 -11.36
N GLN A 303 -8.99 5.49 -11.63
CA GLN A 303 -8.39 4.89 -12.82
C GLN A 303 -8.92 5.53 -14.11
N LYS A 304 -10.17 6.03 -14.13
CA LYS A 304 -10.72 6.74 -15.28
C LYS A 304 -9.95 8.02 -15.56
N LYS A 305 -9.66 8.81 -14.53
CA LYS A 305 -8.83 10.02 -14.67
C LYS A 305 -7.42 9.68 -15.15
N TRP A 306 -6.85 8.58 -14.64
CA TRP A 306 -5.54 8.10 -15.08
C TRP A 306 -5.52 7.65 -16.55
N GLN A 307 -6.59 6.99 -17.00
CA GLN A 307 -6.78 6.59 -18.40
C GLN A 307 -6.99 7.80 -19.32
N ASP A 308 -7.82 8.76 -18.91
CA ASP A 308 -8.07 10.00 -19.66
C ASP A 308 -6.78 10.84 -19.81
N ALA A 309 -5.91 10.81 -18.80
CA ALA A 309 -4.59 11.43 -18.83
C ALA A 309 -3.51 10.59 -19.55
N LEU A 310 -3.86 9.39 -20.04
CA LEU A 310 -2.97 8.48 -20.77
C LEU A 310 -1.68 8.12 -20.01
N ILE A 311 -1.75 8.02 -18.68
CA ILE A 311 -0.58 7.76 -17.82
C ILE A 311 0.10 6.44 -18.21
N LYS A 312 -0.68 5.41 -18.57
CA LYS A 312 -0.17 4.10 -19.00
C LYS A 312 0.69 4.17 -20.27
N GLN A 313 0.43 5.14 -21.15
CA GLN A 313 1.15 5.33 -22.41
C GLN A 313 2.28 6.36 -22.28
N ALA A 314 2.39 7.03 -21.13
CA ALA A 314 3.35 8.09 -20.94
C ALA A 314 4.79 7.55 -20.97
N ARG A 315 5.66 8.31 -21.64
CA ARG A 315 7.09 8.02 -21.76
C ARG A 315 7.91 9.30 -21.64
N PRO A 316 9.18 9.21 -21.21
CA PRO A 316 10.07 10.36 -21.20
C PRO A 316 10.51 10.74 -22.62
N PHE A 317 10.77 12.03 -22.79
CA PHE A 317 11.32 12.66 -23.98
C PHE A 317 12.43 13.62 -23.54
N VAL A 318 13.63 13.44 -24.10
CA VAL A 318 14.83 14.24 -23.79
C VAL A 318 14.74 15.59 -24.50
N GLU A 319 14.86 16.67 -23.73
CA GLU A 319 15.04 18.02 -24.27
C GLU A 319 16.54 18.29 -24.50
N GLU A 320 17.35 17.96 -23.50
CA GLU A 320 18.80 18.12 -23.53
C GLU A 320 19.49 17.08 -22.65
N TYR A 321 20.76 16.81 -22.96
CA TYR A 321 21.60 15.97 -22.11
C TYR A 321 23.02 16.51 -22.03
N ALA A 322 23.67 16.24 -20.91
CA ALA A 322 25.06 16.61 -20.65
C ALA A 322 25.81 15.44 -19.98
N ILE A 323 27.08 15.29 -20.34
CA ILE A 323 27.98 14.30 -19.74
C ILE A 323 29.03 15.05 -18.92
N LYS A 324 29.19 14.67 -17.65
CA LYS A 324 30.21 15.25 -16.77
C LYS A 324 30.82 14.14 -15.90
N ASP A 325 32.12 13.95 -16.04
CA ASP A 325 32.89 12.92 -15.34
C ASP A 325 32.29 11.52 -15.58
N ASN A 326 31.78 10.87 -14.52
CA ASN A 326 31.12 9.56 -14.58
C ASN A 326 29.59 9.66 -14.58
N ARG A 327 29.03 10.84 -14.87
CA ARG A 327 27.60 11.12 -14.80
C ARG A 327 27.05 11.59 -16.13
N ILE A 328 25.80 11.22 -16.38
CA ILE A 328 25.00 11.72 -17.49
C ILE A 328 23.74 12.32 -16.91
N PHE A 329 23.39 13.51 -17.37
CA PHE A 329 22.21 14.26 -16.97
C PHE A 329 21.32 14.44 -18.18
N PHE A 330 20.02 14.21 -18.01
CA PHE A 330 18.98 14.44 -18.99
C PHE A 330 17.93 15.36 -18.37
N GLU A 331 17.57 16.42 -19.08
CA GLU A 331 16.31 17.13 -18.83
C GLU A 331 15.25 16.48 -19.70
N VAL A 332 14.19 15.98 -19.07
CA VAL A 332 13.11 15.24 -19.74
C VAL A 332 11.75 15.83 -19.40
N PHE A 333 10.83 15.77 -20.36
CA PHE A 333 9.40 15.79 -20.04
C PHE A 333 8.82 14.40 -20.24
N VAL A 334 7.81 14.05 -19.46
CA VAL A 334 7.10 12.77 -19.59
C VAL A 334 5.69 13.06 -20.01
N GLY A 335 5.20 12.34 -21.02
CA GLY A 335 3.84 12.48 -21.51
C GLY A 335 3.58 11.58 -22.70
N VAL A 336 2.60 11.96 -23.51
CA VAL A 336 2.25 11.28 -24.76
C VAL A 336 2.42 12.28 -25.91
N ASP A 337 2.77 11.78 -27.09
CA ASP A 337 2.92 12.63 -28.29
C ASP A 337 1.66 13.48 -28.52
N SER A 338 1.86 14.76 -28.86
CA SER A 338 0.77 15.72 -29.13
C SER A 338 -0.18 16.00 -27.95
N ARG A 339 0.25 15.71 -26.71
CA ARG A 339 -0.44 16.09 -25.47
C ARG A 339 0.46 16.96 -24.61
N GLU A 340 -0.14 17.67 -23.66
CA GLU A 340 0.62 18.34 -22.61
C GLU A 340 1.36 17.30 -21.76
N ALA A 341 2.56 17.64 -21.31
CA ALA A 341 3.37 16.76 -20.48
C ALA A 341 2.73 16.56 -19.10
N LEU A 342 2.82 15.35 -18.58
CA LEU A 342 2.39 14.98 -17.23
C LEU A 342 3.39 15.43 -16.17
N LEU A 343 4.68 15.44 -16.48
CA LEU A 343 5.72 15.94 -15.58
C LEU A 343 6.95 16.42 -16.35
N LYS A 344 7.76 17.25 -15.69
CA LYS A 344 9.14 17.55 -16.05
C LYS A 344 10.07 16.92 -15.04
N ALA A 345 11.22 16.44 -15.47
CA ALA A 345 12.19 15.83 -14.59
C ALA A 345 13.64 16.01 -15.05
N LYS A 346 14.55 15.97 -14.07
CA LYS A 346 15.98 15.76 -14.26
C LYS A 346 16.28 14.30 -13.98
N LEU A 347 16.56 13.54 -15.02
CA LEU A 347 16.99 12.15 -14.93
C LEU A 347 18.51 12.12 -14.98
N SER A 348 19.17 11.46 -14.04
CA SER A 348 20.62 11.33 -14.08
C SER A 348 21.11 9.95 -13.71
N TYR A 349 22.22 9.59 -14.34
CA TYR A 349 22.91 8.33 -14.12
C TYR A 349 24.29 8.61 -13.57
N ALA A 350 24.68 7.95 -12.49
CA ALA A 350 26.06 7.92 -12.03
C ALA A 350 26.59 6.47 -12.11
N PHE A 351 27.63 6.27 -12.91
CA PHE A 351 28.15 4.94 -13.19
C PHE A 351 29.29 4.58 -12.24
N GLY A 352 29.20 3.38 -11.67
CA GLY A 352 30.24 2.76 -10.86
C GLY A 352 30.76 1.48 -11.48
N ASN A 353 31.66 0.80 -10.77
CA ASN A 353 32.32 -0.41 -11.29
C ASN A 353 31.32 -1.56 -11.52
N ASP A 354 30.37 -1.71 -10.59
CA ASP A 354 29.48 -2.87 -10.53
C ASP A 354 28.01 -2.49 -10.75
N GLY A 355 27.73 -1.24 -11.13
CA GLY A 355 26.35 -0.76 -11.21
C GLY A 355 26.16 0.69 -11.58
N VAL A 356 24.92 1.16 -11.42
CA VAL A 356 24.47 2.51 -11.77
C VAL A 356 23.56 3.06 -10.68
N ILE A 357 23.73 4.34 -10.36
CA ILE A 357 22.76 5.12 -9.58
C ILE A 357 21.84 5.83 -10.58
N VAL A 358 20.54 5.62 -10.47
CA VAL A 358 19.52 6.34 -11.21
C VAL A 358 18.87 7.35 -10.26
N GLN A 359 18.94 8.63 -10.59
CA GLN A 359 18.31 9.69 -9.82
C GLN A 359 17.26 10.40 -10.65
N LEU A 360 16.15 10.75 -10.01
CA LEU A 360 15.06 11.51 -10.61
C LEU A 360 14.69 12.68 -9.70
N ASP A 361 14.69 13.89 -10.23
CA ASP A 361 14.15 15.10 -9.59
C ASP A 361 13.02 15.61 -10.48
N TYR A 362 11.77 15.51 -10.02
CA TYR A 362 10.61 15.74 -10.87
C TYR A 362 9.60 16.72 -10.28
N ARG A 363 8.81 17.28 -11.18
CA ARG A 363 7.61 18.06 -10.89
C ARG A 363 6.48 17.63 -11.82
N GLN A 364 5.39 17.16 -11.24
CA GLN A 364 4.12 16.92 -11.91
C GLN A 364 3.54 18.23 -12.45
N LEU A 365 2.92 18.13 -13.62
CA LEU A 365 2.20 19.18 -14.31
C LEU A 365 0.74 18.77 -14.41
N ASN A 366 -0.15 19.75 -14.25
CA ASN A 366 -1.60 19.58 -14.39
C ASN A 366 -2.18 18.40 -13.57
N ALA A 367 -1.67 18.20 -12.35
CA ALA A 367 -2.03 17.06 -11.49
C ALA A 367 -3.53 17.05 -11.14
N GLU A 368 -4.19 18.20 -11.16
CA GLU A 368 -5.65 18.34 -10.98
C GLU A 368 -6.46 17.50 -11.99
N ASN A 369 -5.90 17.18 -13.16
CA ASN A 369 -6.59 16.37 -14.18
C ASN A 369 -6.61 14.87 -13.85
N TYR A 370 -5.65 14.40 -13.04
CA TYR A 370 -5.49 12.98 -12.73
C TYR A 370 -5.33 12.68 -11.23
N GLU A 371 -5.50 13.68 -10.37
CA GLU A 371 -5.38 13.69 -8.89
C GLU A 371 -3.97 13.39 -8.38
N TYR A 372 -3.39 12.25 -8.75
CA TYR A 372 -2.03 11.82 -8.42
C TYR A 372 -1.59 10.69 -9.35
N LEU A 373 -0.28 10.49 -9.54
CA LEU A 373 0.24 9.34 -10.28
C LEU A 373 0.06 8.02 -9.51
N PRO A 374 -0.25 6.89 -10.17
CA PRO A 374 -0.29 5.59 -9.52
C PRO A 374 1.04 5.20 -8.86
N ARG A 375 2.15 5.50 -9.54
CA ARG A 375 3.53 5.34 -9.06
C ARG A 375 4.49 6.22 -9.87
N ILE A 376 5.72 6.34 -9.39
CA ILE A 376 6.87 6.84 -10.14
C ILE A 376 8.12 6.08 -9.69
N GLY A 377 8.73 5.36 -10.62
CA GLY A 377 9.81 4.42 -10.31
C GLY A 377 10.54 3.91 -11.53
N LEU A 378 11.20 2.78 -11.36
CA LEU A 378 11.89 2.01 -12.39
C LEU A 378 11.22 0.66 -12.59
N ALA A 379 11.21 0.17 -13.83
CA ALA A 379 10.78 -1.18 -14.17
C ALA A 379 11.86 -1.91 -14.98
N MET A 380 12.04 -3.19 -14.66
CA MET A 380 12.94 -4.12 -15.34
C MET A 380 12.20 -5.44 -15.61
N LYS A 381 12.46 -6.04 -16.77
CA LYS A 381 12.05 -7.43 -17.04
C LYS A 381 13.29 -8.31 -17.07
N LEU A 382 13.45 -9.14 -16.07
CA LEU A 382 14.52 -10.13 -16.00
C LEU A 382 14.06 -11.47 -16.58
N GLU A 383 15.01 -12.32 -16.95
CA GLU A 383 14.72 -13.69 -17.35
C GLU A 383 14.06 -14.47 -16.22
N LYS A 384 13.20 -15.44 -16.59
CA LYS A 384 12.47 -16.30 -15.64
C LYS A 384 13.39 -17.06 -14.68
N SER A 385 14.67 -17.24 -15.02
CA SER A 385 15.66 -17.91 -14.16
C SER A 385 16.01 -17.12 -12.90
N PHE A 386 15.78 -15.80 -12.85
CA PHE A 386 16.00 -14.96 -11.66
C PHE A 386 14.88 -15.15 -10.64
N ASP A 387 14.63 -16.40 -10.24
CA ASP A 387 13.44 -16.79 -9.49
C ASP A 387 13.62 -16.75 -7.97
N LYS A 388 14.83 -16.51 -7.46
CA LYS A 388 15.13 -16.41 -6.03
C LYS A 388 15.24 -14.94 -5.64
N LEU A 389 14.33 -14.52 -4.77
CA LEU A 389 14.28 -13.19 -4.19
C LEU A 389 14.79 -13.25 -2.75
N LYS A 390 15.69 -12.33 -2.40
CA LYS A 390 16.12 -12.04 -1.04
C LYS A 390 16.00 -10.55 -0.79
N TYR A 391 15.48 -10.12 0.35
CA TYR A 391 15.25 -8.71 0.62
C TYR A 391 15.16 -8.43 2.11
N ARG A 392 15.39 -7.18 2.51
CA ARG A 392 15.07 -6.71 3.86
C ARG A 392 14.04 -5.60 3.80
N ALA A 393 12.77 -5.90 4.06
CA ALA A 393 11.66 -4.94 4.01
C ALA A 393 10.62 -5.27 5.07
N TYR A 394 9.54 -4.48 5.18
CA TYR A 394 8.42 -4.83 6.05
C TYR A 394 7.66 -6.04 5.49
N GLY A 395 7.79 -7.19 6.16
CA GLY A 395 6.98 -8.38 5.92
C GLY A 395 7.52 -9.36 4.89
N ASP A 396 7.15 -10.64 5.07
CA ASP A 396 7.30 -11.70 4.07
C ASP A 396 6.19 -11.69 3.01
N GLY A 397 5.07 -11.03 3.32
CA GLY A 397 3.96 -10.74 2.42
C GLY A 397 3.88 -9.27 2.01
N GLU A 398 2.83 -8.90 1.28
CA GLU A 398 2.71 -7.58 0.66
C GLU A 398 2.43 -6.44 1.66
N THR A 399 3.19 -5.36 1.55
CA THR A 399 3.03 -4.13 2.33
C THR A 399 3.04 -2.90 1.43
N TYR A 400 2.28 -1.88 1.83
CA TYR A 400 2.08 -0.62 1.10
C TYR A 400 2.29 0.57 2.03
N CYS A 401 2.48 1.76 1.46
CA CYS A 401 2.80 2.96 2.24
C CYS A 401 1.73 3.33 3.28
N ASP A 402 0.49 2.89 3.08
CA ASP A 402 -0.67 3.05 3.97
C ASP A 402 -1.17 1.72 4.59
N MET A 403 -0.39 0.63 4.49
CA MET A 403 -0.69 -0.69 5.06
C MET A 403 0.60 -1.51 5.26
N TYR A 404 1.30 -1.34 6.39
CA TYR A 404 2.55 -2.08 6.66
C TYR A 404 2.83 -2.36 8.15
N GLU A 405 2.17 -1.69 9.08
CA GLU A 405 2.56 -1.68 10.51
C GLU A 405 2.40 -3.05 11.20
N TYR A 406 1.60 -3.94 10.61
CA TYR A 406 1.49 -5.32 11.07
C TYR A 406 2.78 -6.13 10.88
N ALA A 407 3.63 -5.70 9.96
CA ALA A 407 4.80 -6.44 9.53
C ALA A 407 6.05 -6.01 10.30
N PHE A 408 6.98 -6.94 10.45
CA PHE A 408 8.32 -6.60 10.90
C PHE A 408 9.21 -6.34 9.69
N LYS A 409 10.07 -5.35 9.79
CA LYS A 409 11.20 -5.19 8.89
C LYS A 409 12.29 -6.16 9.27
N ASP A 410 12.49 -7.17 8.45
CA ASP A 410 13.45 -8.27 8.66
C ASP A 410 13.97 -8.75 7.30
N GLU A 411 14.92 -9.68 7.32
CA GLU A 411 15.40 -10.34 6.11
C GLU A 411 14.50 -11.52 5.72
N TYR A 412 14.10 -11.56 4.45
CA TYR A 412 13.19 -12.53 3.88
C TYR A 412 13.76 -13.13 2.61
N GLU A 413 13.45 -14.40 2.37
CA GLU A 413 13.80 -15.13 1.14
C GLU A 413 12.55 -15.81 0.60
N SER A 414 12.33 -15.72 -0.71
CA SER A 414 11.17 -16.32 -1.37
C SER A 414 11.48 -16.63 -2.84
N ALA A 415 10.65 -17.47 -3.45
CA ALA A 415 10.61 -17.56 -4.90
C ALA A 415 9.74 -16.42 -5.45
N VAL A 416 10.07 -15.85 -6.61
CA VAL A 416 9.28 -14.78 -7.26
C VAL A 416 7.80 -15.15 -7.42
N LYS A 417 7.51 -16.41 -7.77
CA LYS A 417 6.14 -16.91 -7.87
C LYS A 417 5.35 -16.83 -6.56
N GLY A 418 6.04 -16.92 -5.42
CA GLY A 418 5.44 -16.83 -4.08
C GLY A 418 5.24 -15.40 -3.60
N GLN A 419 5.57 -14.40 -4.41
CA GLN A 419 5.36 -12.98 -4.09
C GLN A 419 4.05 -12.43 -4.66
N TYR A 420 3.37 -13.20 -5.50
CA TYR A 420 2.06 -12.83 -6.01
C TYR A 420 0.96 -13.35 -5.09
N TYR A 421 0.08 -12.44 -4.62
CA TYR A 421 -1.14 -12.84 -3.93
C TYR A 421 -2.26 -13.04 -4.96
N HIS A 422 -2.88 -14.23 -4.93
CA HIS A 422 -3.92 -14.66 -5.86
C HIS A 422 -5.29 -14.05 -5.51
N TYR A 423 -5.45 -12.75 -5.75
CA TYR A 423 -6.74 -12.06 -5.68
C TYR A 423 -7.69 -12.60 -6.74
N VAL A 424 -8.98 -12.78 -6.42
CA VAL A 424 -9.98 -13.34 -7.36
C VAL A 424 -9.97 -12.57 -8.68
N ARG A 425 -10.02 -11.23 -8.61
CA ARG A 425 -9.72 -10.34 -9.73
C ARG A 425 -8.25 -9.89 -9.64
N PRO A 426 -7.40 -10.25 -10.60
CA PRO A 426 -6.01 -9.79 -10.63
C PRO A 426 -5.89 -8.26 -10.65
N GLN A 427 -4.88 -7.76 -9.93
CA GLN A 427 -4.59 -6.34 -9.73
C GLN A 427 -3.16 -6.17 -9.19
N GLU A 428 -2.74 -4.94 -8.86
CA GLU A 428 -1.47 -4.70 -8.16
C GLU A 428 -1.36 -5.56 -6.88
N SER A 429 -0.21 -6.19 -6.69
CA SER A 429 0.06 -7.10 -5.57
C SER A 429 1.57 -7.19 -5.29
N GLY A 430 1.96 -7.68 -4.12
CA GLY A 430 3.33 -8.09 -3.84
C GLY A 430 4.32 -6.93 -3.69
N SER A 431 3.83 -5.72 -3.39
CA SER A 431 4.69 -4.61 -3.01
C SER A 431 5.30 -4.85 -1.63
N HIS A 432 6.51 -4.34 -1.43
CA HIS A 432 7.24 -4.35 -0.17
C HIS A 432 7.65 -2.93 0.17
N TYR A 433 7.13 -2.38 1.26
CA TYR A 433 7.35 -1.00 1.66
C TYR A 433 8.64 -0.81 2.46
N LEU A 434 9.32 0.31 2.23
CA LEU A 434 10.59 0.73 2.81
C LEU A 434 11.63 -0.39 2.90
N PRO A 435 11.98 -1.05 1.79
CA PRO A 435 13.09 -2.00 1.78
C PRO A 435 14.43 -1.30 2.10
N ASP A 436 15.35 -1.99 2.77
CA ASP A 436 16.78 -1.63 2.74
C ASP A 436 17.35 -1.99 1.37
N TYR A 437 17.09 -3.22 0.92
CA TYR A 437 17.57 -3.77 -0.33
C TYR A 437 16.62 -4.87 -0.86
N ALA A 438 16.77 -5.20 -2.15
CA ALA A 438 16.21 -6.39 -2.77
C ALA A 438 17.22 -7.03 -3.75
N GLU A 439 17.28 -8.35 -3.77
CA GLU A 439 18.21 -9.17 -4.56
C GLU A 439 17.46 -10.26 -5.32
N LEU A 440 17.65 -10.30 -6.65
CA LEU A 440 17.15 -11.37 -7.51
C LEU A 440 18.33 -12.15 -8.08
N THR A 441 18.32 -13.47 -7.94
CA THR A 441 19.41 -14.32 -8.43
C THR A 441 18.90 -15.56 -9.17
N ASP A 442 19.64 -15.98 -10.20
CA ASP A 442 19.48 -17.28 -10.86
C ASP A 442 20.44 -18.36 -10.32
N GLY A 443 21.18 -18.03 -9.24
CA GLY A 443 22.23 -18.85 -8.65
C GLY A 443 23.63 -18.58 -9.19
N LYS A 444 23.77 -17.88 -10.31
CA LYS A 444 25.06 -17.47 -10.89
C LYS A 444 25.25 -15.95 -10.85
N ASP A 445 24.25 -15.21 -11.34
CA ASP A 445 24.22 -13.76 -11.34
C ASP A 445 23.22 -13.25 -10.31
N THR A 446 23.47 -12.08 -9.74
CA THR A 446 22.57 -11.39 -8.83
C THR A 446 22.37 -9.95 -9.29
N VAL A 447 21.12 -9.51 -9.36
CA VAL A 447 20.73 -8.10 -9.46
C VAL A 447 20.36 -7.63 -8.07
N HIS A 448 21.06 -6.62 -7.55
CA HIS A 448 20.84 -6.04 -6.24
C HIS A 448 20.37 -4.59 -6.40
N ILE A 449 19.34 -4.19 -5.65
CA ILE A 449 18.71 -2.88 -5.75
C ILE A 449 18.52 -2.28 -4.35
N GLU A 450 18.76 -0.98 -4.21
CA GLU A 450 18.55 -0.19 -2.99
C GLU A 450 18.02 1.22 -3.26
N GLY A 451 17.57 1.91 -2.22
CA GLY A 451 17.17 3.33 -2.26
C GLY A 451 15.74 3.58 -2.74
N MET A 452 14.97 2.52 -3.00
CA MET A 452 13.55 2.60 -3.34
C MET A 452 12.67 2.79 -2.09
N GLN A 453 11.54 3.49 -2.25
CA GLN A 453 10.46 3.54 -1.25
C GLN A 453 9.71 2.22 -1.17
N SER A 454 9.51 1.56 -2.30
CA SER A 454 8.88 0.24 -2.39
C SER A 454 9.44 -0.54 -3.56
N PHE A 455 9.28 -1.86 -3.54
CA PHE A 455 9.55 -2.69 -4.70
C PHE A 455 8.55 -3.84 -4.82
N SER A 456 8.40 -4.39 -6.02
CA SER A 456 7.74 -5.68 -6.24
C SER A 456 8.49 -6.49 -7.29
N ALA A 457 8.52 -7.80 -7.13
CA ALA A 457 9.08 -8.74 -8.11
C ALA A 457 8.05 -9.84 -8.37
N LEU A 458 7.41 -9.78 -9.54
CA LEU A 458 6.26 -10.62 -9.88
C LEU A 458 6.50 -11.48 -11.12
N PRO A 459 5.82 -12.63 -11.23
CA PRO A 459 5.82 -13.44 -12.45
C PRO A 459 4.98 -12.83 -13.59
N TYR A 460 4.28 -11.72 -13.34
CA TYR A 460 3.34 -11.07 -14.25
C TYR A 460 3.60 -9.56 -14.36
N SER A 461 3.41 -9.02 -15.55
CA SER A 461 3.37 -7.58 -15.80
C SER A 461 2.05 -6.96 -15.34
N ALA A 462 2.06 -5.66 -15.05
CA ALA A 462 0.85 -4.88 -14.80
C ALA A 462 -0.20 -5.03 -15.92
N ALA A 463 0.24 -5.13 -17.18
CA ALA A 463 -0.68 -5.31 -18.31
C ALA A 463 -1.34 -6.70 -18.35
N GLN A 464 -0.66 -7.76 -17.88
CA GLN A 464 -1.26 -9.09 -17.74
C GLN A 464 -2.28 -9.11 -16.60
N LEU A 465 -1.94 -8.52 -15.46
CA LEU A 465 -2.83 -8.40 -14.30
C LEU A 465 -4.10 -7.62 -14.65
N GLU A 466 -3.97 -6.47 -15.31
CA GLU A 466 -5.12 -5.63 -15.71
C GLU A 466 -6.05 -6.32 -16.74
N LYS A 467 -5.51 -7.22 -17.57
CA LYS A 467 -6.28 -7.89 -18.62
C LYS A 467 -7.12 -9.06 -18.09
N ALA A 468 -6.61 -9.77 -17.08
CA ALA A 468 -7.27 -10.94 -16.53
C ALA A 468 -8.45 -10.53 -15.65
N LYS A 469 -9.60 -11.20 -15.83
CA LYS A 469 -10.76 -11.02 -14.95
C LYS A 469 -10.69 -11.96 -13.75
N HIS A 470 -10.08 -13.11 -13.95
CA HIS A 470 -9.85 -14.10 -12.91
C HIS A 470 -8.39 -14.50 -12.84
N ASP A 471 -7.92 -14.82 -11.63
CA ASP A 471 -6.55 -15.29 -11.39
C ASP A 471 -6.15 -16.51 -12.24
N PHE A 472 -7.06 -17.47 -12.42
CA PHE A 472 -6.81 -18.65 -13.26
C PHE A 472 -6.72 -18.34 -14.77
N GLU A 473 -7.01 -17.11 -15.21
CA GLU A 473 -6.81 -16.65 -16.59
C GLU A 473 -5.41 -16.08 -16.83
N LEU A 474 -4.60 -15.93 -15.78
CA LEU A 474 -3.23 -15.43 -15.91
C LEU A 474 -2.39 -16.39 -16.76
N PRO A 475 -1.58 -15.87 -17.69
CA PRO A 475 -0.78 -16.71 -18.58
C PRO A 475 0.35 -17.41 -17.82
N GLU A 476 1.03 -18.36 -18.47
CA GLU A 476 2.32 -18.80 -17.95
C GLU A 476 3.31 -17.63 -17.90
N SER A 477 4.08 -17.55 -16.82
CA SER A 477 5.12 -16.53 -16.65
C SER A 477 6.22 -16.67 -17.70
N ASP A 478 6.56 -15.56 -18.33
CA ASP A 478 7.60 -15.40 -19.36
C ASP A 478 8.82 -14.60 -18.87
N GLY A 479 8.87 -14.25 -17.58
CA GLY A 479 9.96 -13.48 -16.98
C GLY A 479 9.64 -13.03 -15.55
N VAL A 480 10.57 -12.28 -14.96
CA VAL A 480 10.38 -11.62 -13.67
C VAL A 480 10.23 -10.13 -13.92
N TYR A 481 9.10 -9.59 -13.48
CA TYR A 481 8.75 -8.18 -13.59
C TYR A 481 9.08 -7.48 -12.29
N LEU A 482 10.19 -6.76 -12.29
CA LEU A 482 10.69 -6.03 -11.14
C LEU A 482 10.32 -4.56 -11.26
N CYS A 483 9.64 -4.02 -10.26
CA CYS A 483 9.38 -2.61 -10.10
C CYS A 483 10.10 -2.10 -8.84
N ALA A 484 10.79 -0.97 -8.94
CA ALA A 484 11.44 -0.29 -7.82
C ALA A 484 11.02 1.19 -7.82
N ASP A 485 10.30 1.61 -6.80
CA ASP A 485 9.63 2.92 -6.77
C ASP A 485 10.42 3.98 -6.04
N TYR A 486 10.43 5.19 -6.59
CA TYR A 486 10.71 6.37 -5.79
C TYR A 486 9.51 6.69 -4.91
N PHE A 487 8.30 6.62 -5.50
CA PHE A 487 7.04 6.75 -4.78
C PHE A 487 5.96 5.85 -5.41
N MET A 488 5.15 5.22 -4.56
CA MET A 488 3.96 4.48 -4.99
C MET A 488 2.74 5.00 -4.22
N GLY A 489 1.64 5.25 -4.92
CA GLY A 489 0.39 5.65 -4.28
C GLY A 489 -0.14 4.54 -3.35
N GLY A 490 -0.75 4.92 -2.24
CA GLY A 490 -1.41 3.98 -1.32
C GLY A 490 -2.57 3.23 -1.95
N LEU A 491 -3.12 2.28 -1.20
CA LEU A 491 -4.30 1.52 -1.61
C LEU A 491 -5.60 2.26 -1.26
N GLY A 492 -5.64 2.94 -0.12
CA GLY A 492 -6.87 3.55 0.41
C GLY A 492 -7.98 2.53 0.60
N SER A 493 -9.23 2.98 0.56
CA SER A 493 -10.41 2.09 0.62
C SER A 493 -11.52 2.55 -0.34
N ASN A 494 -11.13 3.20 -1.43
CA ASN A 494 -11.98 4.03 -2.28
C ASN A 494 -12.97 3.29 -3.19
N SER A 495 -13.16 1.99 -3.03
CA SER A 495 -14.34 1.34 -3.62
C SER A 495 -15.65 1.86 -2.99
N CYS A 496 -15.62 2.16 -1.68
CA CYS A 496 -16.71 2.86 -0.95
C CYS A 496 -16.19 3.92 0.03
N GLY A 497 -14.98 3.72 0.57
CA GLY A 497 -14.26 4.59 1.48
C GLY A 497 -13.56 5.78 0.82
N PRO A 498 -12.67 6.47 1.55
CA PRO A 498 -11.88 7.56 1.00
C PRO A 498 -10.72 7.05 0.12
N LEU A 499 -10.28 7.93 -0.79
CA LEU A 499 -8.95 7.86 -1.43
C LEU A 499 -7.83 7.78 -0.38
N PRO A 500 -6.64 7.25 -0.74
CA PRO A 500 -5.47 7.39 0.10
C PRO A 500 -5.27 8.86 0.50
N GLN A 501 -4.90 9.14 1.75
CA GLN A 501 -4.61 10.50 2.19
C GLN A 501 -3.45 11.10 1.39
N GLY A 502 -3.37 12.43 1.32
CA GLY A 502 -2.36 13.14 0.51
C GLY A 502 -0.91 12.69 0.78
N LYS A 503 -0.56 12.39 2.04
CA LYS A 503 0.77 11.90 2.43
C LYS A 503 1.13 10.50 1.88
N TYR A 504 0.14 9.75 1.41
CA TYR A 504 0.28 8.42 0.81
C TYR A 504 0.15 8.45 -0.72
N ARG A 505 0.04 9.63 -1.33
CA ARG A 505 0.01 9.80 -2.78
C ARG A 505 1.40 10.11 -3.30
N VAL A 506 1.64 9.86 -4.59
CA VAL A 506 2.87 10.32 -5.24
C VAL A 506 2.92 11.85 -5.16
N PRO A 507 3.95 12.44 -4.54
CA PRO A 507 3.98 13.87 -4.28
C PRO A 507 4.12 14.65 -5.59
N GLU A 508 3.51 15.83 -5.68
CA GLU A 508 3.57 16.69 -6.88
C GLU A 508 5.00 17.03 -7.28
N THR A 509 5.89 17.19 -6.30
CA THR A 509 7.33 17.30 -6.52
C THR A 509 8.05 16.25 -5.70
N GLY A 510 9.08 15.63 -6.26
CA GLY A 510 9.78 14.57 -5.57
C GLY A 510 11.19 14.38 -6.08
N LYS A 511 12.04 13.83 -5.22
CA LYS A 511 13.40 13.41 -5.54
C LYS A 511 13.58 11.97 -5.11
N GLY A 512 14.25 11.20 -5.95
CA GLY A 512 14.53 9.81 -5.68
C GLY A 512 15.89 9.38 -6.21
N LYS A 513 16.44 8.33 -5.61
CA LYS A 513 17.74 7.76 -5.93
C LYS A 513 17.65 6.25 -5.75
N ILE A 514 17.80 5.49 -6.83
CA ILE A 514 17.86 4.02 -6.80
C ILE A 514 19.23 3.57 -7.26
N ILE A 515 19.81 2.63 -6.53
CA ILE A 515 21.08 1.98 -6.84
C ILE A 515 20.76 0.61 -7.42
N ILE A 516 21.40 0.25 -8.54
CA ILE A 516 21.30 -1.09 -9.13
C ILE A 516 22.70 -1.61 -9.39
N THR A 517 23.03 -2.77 -8.82
CA THR A 517 24.33 -3.43 -9.01
C THR A 517 24.15 -4.87 -9.52
N TYR A 518 25.19 -5.36 -10.20
CA TYR A 518 25.23 -6.68 -10.84
C TYR A 518 26.45 -7.43 -10.34
N ALA A 519 26.25 -8.58 -9.69
CA ALA A 519 27.33 -9.38 -9.12
C ALA A 519 27.32 -10.80 -9.67
N LYS A 520 28.51 -11.38 -9.92
CA LYS A 520 28.67 -12.85 -10.07
C LYS A 520 28.77 -13.45 -8.68
N ARG A 521 27.96 -14.47 -8.37
CA ARG A 521 28.13 -15.28 -7.18
C ARG A 521 29.44 -16.08 -7.34
N SER A 522 30.35 -15.92 -6.38
CA SER A 522 31.66 -16.58 -6.38
C SER A 522 31.56 -18.09 -6.12
#